data_AF-A0A372MMM3-F1
#
_entry.id   AF-A0A372MMM3-F1
#
_cell.length_a   1.000
_cell.length_b   1.000
_cell.length_c   1.000
_cell.angle_alpha   90.00
_cell.angle_beta   90.00
_cell.angle_gamma   90.00
#
_symmetry.space_group_name_H-M   'P 1'
#
loop_
_entity.id
_entity.type
_entity.pdbx_description
1 polymer ?
#
loop_
_entity_poly.entity_id
_entity_poly.type
_entity_poly.pdbx_seq_one_letter_code
_entity_poly.pdbx_strand_id
1 'polypeptide(L)'
;MALDQIWKVQLTLVSYGNEFLQQNLPFSVWVDHPIFAQHHFEFRDLQSQHLLAQHFQVWLEGLKRQGVDRLSLHNAQLLQDHQNPNANVELLPYAHFIVSHEGKNKTAWICGHELAEWYQHDNPFEAPTSQQISLRQDVFWRYPLPDSIAKKVTQELKNNDWHEIEKFINQELFSHKCAENFLEPEQVELPFYGYELEHSHLDHADLAIIPTTYQADSAHQLMYRMSALTDFIENQRRHPYNTDGEMLSPEQQIVLRNFGQKTDDLFAKLISRIANHYKNIDFEMPMEPYDRTMDVAKTPTQAAAQHKMNHISVIKLVFITIIICGLAYYFGL
;
A
#
# COMPACT_ATOMS: atom_id res chain seq x y z
N MET A 1 -8.03 16.50 -1.66
CA MET A 1 -9.13 15.52 -1.69
C MET A 1 -8.50 14.27 -1.15
N ALA A 2 -9.14 13.60 -0.19
CA ALA A 2 -8.62 12.37 0.37
C ALA A 2 -8.31 11.36 -0.75
N LEU A 3 -7.23 10.61 -0.60
CA LEU A 3 -6.82 9.60 -1.57
C LEU A 3 -7.89 8.51 -1.72
N ASP A 4 -8.27 8.21 -2.96
CA ASP A 4 -9.16 7.09 -3.26
C ASP A 4 -8.50 5.78 -2.81
N GLN A 5 -9.24 4.93 -2.11
CA GLN A 5 -8.72 3.71 -1.49
C GLN A 5 -8.23 2.66 -2.50
N ILE A 6 -8.49 2.83 -3.81
CA ILE A 6 -7.97 1.99 -4.90
C ILE A 6 -6.44 1.83 -4.86
N TRP A 7 -5.70 2.79 -4.29
CA TRP A 7 -4.25 2.69 -4.15
C TRP A 7 -3.83 1.44 -3.35
N LYS A 8 -4.66 0.95 -2.41
CA LYS A 8 -4.39 -0.27 -1.62
C LYS A 8 -4.39 -1.50 -2.51
N VAL A 9 -5.37 -1.60 -3.40
CA VAL A 9 -5.49 -2.66 -4.40
C VAL A 9 -4.34 -2.57 -5.40
N GLN A 10 -4.04 -1.38 -5.91
CA GLN A 10 -2.94 -1.19 -6.86
C GLN A 10 -1.57 -1.53 -6.23
N LEU A 11 -1.33 -1.12 -4.98
CA LEU A 11 -0.14 -1.49 -4.22
C LEU A 11 -0.04 -3.00 -4.04
N THR A 12 -1.14 -3.67 -3.67
CA THR A 12 -1.17 -5.13 -3.50
C THR A 12 -0.90 -5.86 -4.82
N LEU A 13 -1.52 -5.42 -5.91
CA LEU A 13 -1.28 -5.97 -7.26
C LEU A 13 0.19 -5.83 -7.67
N VAL A 14 0.82 -4.69 -7.36
CA VAL A 14 2.24 -4.45 -7.67
C VAL A 14 3.15 -5.28 -6.78
N SER A 15 2.92 -5.30 -5.46
CA SER A 15 3.79 -5.98 -4.49
C SER A 15 3.75 -7.51 -4.70
N TYR A 16 2.57 -8.12 -4.66
CA TYR A 16 2.40 -9.56 -4.88
C TYR A 16 2.60 -9.97 -6.34
N GLY A 17 2.20 -9.12 -7.29
CA GLY A 17 2.43 -9.37 -8.71
C GLY A 17 3.91 -9.48 -9.05
N ASN A 18 4.76 -8.63 -8.45
CA ASN A 18 6.22 -8.76 -8.58
C ASN A 18 6.75 -10.08 -8.01
N GLU A 19 6.25 -10.53 -6.85
CA GLU A 19 6.67 -11.83 -6.29
C GLU A 19 6.28 -12.99 -7.20
N PHE A 20 5.11 -12.93 -7.83
CA PHE A 20 4.68 -13.92 -8.81
C PHE A 20 5.55 -13.90 -10.08
N LEU A 21 5.83 -12.71 -10.64
CA LEU A 21 6.65 -12.55 -11.85
C LEU A 21 8.09 -13.04 -11.61
N GLN A 22 8.63 -12.80 -10.42
CA GLN A 22 9.96 -13.24 -10.00
C GLN A 22 10.01 -14.70 -9.51
N GLN A 23 8.87 -15.41 -9.50
CA GLN A 23 8.73 -16.80 -9.05
C GLN A 23 9.01 -17.02 -7.55
N ASN A 24 8.88 -15.97 -6.74
CA ASN A 24 9.06 -16.04 -5.29
C ASN A 24 7.78 -16.51 -4.58
N LEU A 25 6.59 -16.18 -5.12
CA LEU A 25 5.31 -16.47 -4.49
C LEU A 25 4.25 -16.94 -5.51
N PRO A 26 3.68 -18.15 -5.36
CA PRO A 26 2.63 -18.64 -6.25
C PRO A 26 1.25 -18.06 -5.87
N PHE A 27 0.33 -18.00 -6.84
CA PHE A 27 -1.04 -17.51 -6.64
C PHE A 27 -1.80 -18.21 -5.51
N SER A 28 -1.57 -19.51 -5.29
CA SER A 28 -2.27 -20.29 -4.27
C SER A 28 -2.13 -19.71 -2.85
N VAL A 29 -1.14 -18.84 -2.62
CA VAL A 29 -0.91 -18.20 -1.32
C VAL A 29 -1.75 -16.93 -1.15
N TRP A 30 -2.11 -16.24 -2.24
CA TRP A 30 -2.66 -14.87 -2.17
C TRP A 30 -3.82 -14.60 -3.15
N VAL A 31 -4.31 -15.63 -3.84
CA VAL A 31 -5.45 -15.50 -4.74
C VAL A 31 -6.68 -14.90 -4.05
N ASP A 32 -6.94 -15.36 -2.83
CA ASP A 32 -8.10 -14.96 -2.03
C ASP A 32 -7.77 -13.80 -1.09
N HIS A 33 -6.81 -12.94 -1.47
CA HIS A 33 -6.42 -11.79 -0.66
C HIS A 33 -7.64 -10.89 -0.36
N PRO A 34 -7.98 -10.63 0.92
CA PRO A 34 -9.23 -9.95 1.29
C PRO A 34 -9.42 -8.56 0.65
N ILE A 35 -8.32 -7.84 0.42
CA ILE A 35 -8.34 -6.55 -0.30
C ILE A 35 -9.01 -6.61 -1.68
N PHE A 36 -9.11 -7.78 -2.31
CA PHE A 36 -9.75 -7.95 -3.62
C PHE A 36 -11.23 -8.36 -3.52
N ALA A 37 -11.73 -8.72 -2.35
CA ALA A 37 -13.05 -9.33 -2.18
C ALA A 37 -14.22 -8.45 -2.66
N GLN A 38 -14.06 -7.12 -2.59
CA GLN A 38 -15.06 -6.14 -3.02
C GLN A 38 -14.83 -5.59 -4.44
N HIS A 39 -13.89 -6.17 -5.18
CA HIS A 39 -13.43 -5.63 -6.45
C HIS A 39 -13.66 -6.63 -7.60
N HIS A 40 -14.30 -6.14 -8.66
CA HIS A 40 -14.40 -6.82 -9.93
C HIS A 40 -13.45 -6.17 -10.94
N PHE A 41 -12.40 -6.89 -11.32
CA PHE A 41 -11.37 -6.36 -12.20
C PHE A 41 -11.65 -6.64 -13.66
N GLU A 42 -11.43 -5.65 -14.51
CA GLU A 42 -11.25 -5.87 -15.94
C GLU A 42 -9.95 -5.22 -16.40
N PHE A 43 -9.29 -5.85 -17.37
CA PHE A 43 -8.09 -5.34 -17.99
C PHE A 43 -8.36 -5.24 -19.48
N ARG A 44 -8.26 -4.04 -20.04
CA ARG A 44 -8.64 -3.76 -21.43
C ARG A 44 -7.56 -3.01 -22.16
N ASP A 45 -7.53 -3.11 -23.48
CA ASP A 45 -6.68 -2.27 -24.31
C ASP A 45 -7.32 -0.89 -24.53
N LEU A 46 -6.62 0.21 -24.23
CA LEU A 46 -7.20 1.56 -24.32
C LEU A 46 -7.58 1.94 -25.74
N GLN A 47 -6.80 1.51 -26.74
CA GLN A 47 -7.03 1.92 -28.13
C GLN A 47 -8.15 1.11 -28.79
N SER A 48 -8.15 -0.21 -28.60
CA SER A 48 -9.09 -1.12 -29.25
C SER A 48 -10.30 -1.50 -28.41
N GLN A 49 -10.30 -1.17 -27.11
CA GLN A 49 -11.30 -1.59 -26.11
C GLN A 49 -11.42 -3.10 -25.89
N HIS A 50 -10.50 -3.87 -26.48
CA HIS A 50 -10.48 -5.31 -26.33
C HIS A 50 -10.24 -5.70 -24.87
N LEU A 51 -11.14 -6.51 -24.33
CA LEU A 51 -10.97 -7.21 -23.08
C LEU A 51 -9.78 -8.17 -23.13
N LEU A 52 -8.79 -7.93 -22.27
CA LEU A 52 -7.56 -8.71 -22.13
C LEU A 52 -7.68 -9.74 -21.00
N ALA A 53 -8.30 -9.36 -19.88
CA ALA A 53 -8.55 -10.24 -18.74
C ALA A 53 -9.74 -9.74 -17.90
N GLN A 54 -10.42 -10.66 -17.20
CA GLN A 54 -11.57 -10.38 -16.31
C GLN A 54 -11.24 -10.59 -14.82
N HIS A 55 -9.97 -10.85 -14.51
CA HIS A 55 -9.45 -10.93 -13.16
C HIS A 55 -7.93 -10.84 -13.17
N PHE A 56 -7.35 -10.50 -12.02
CA PHE A 56 -5.93 -10.17 -11.93
C PHE A 56 -4.99 -11.37 -12.21
N GLN A 57 -5.43 -12.61 -11.94
CA GLN A 57 -4.59 -13.78 -12.21
C GLN A 57 -4.31 -13.98 -13.71
N VAL A 58 -5.36 -13.93 -14.55
CA VAL A 58 -5.21 -14.05 -16.01
C VAL A 58 -4.41 -12.87 -16.56
N TRP A 59 -4.61 -11.67 -16.00
CA TRP A 59 -3.80 -10.51 -16.33
C TRP A 59 -2.31 -10.77 -16.07
N LEU A 60 -1.93 -11.16 -14.85
CA LEU A 60 -0.53 -11.44 -14.47
C LEU A 60 0.09 -12.60 -15.25
N GLU A 61 -0.64 -13.70 -15.49
CA GLU A 61 -0.20 -14.78 -16.37
C GLU A 61 0.04 -14.28 -17.81
N GLY A 62 -0.88 -13.45 -18.31
CA GLY A 62 -0.74 -12.80 -19.61
C GLY A 62 0.51 -11.92 -19.70
N LEU A 63 0.79 -11.12 -18.67
CA LEU A 63 2.00 -10.31 -18.57
C LEU A 63 3.26 -11.18 -18.54
N LYS A 64 3.28 -12.23 -17.72
CA LYS A 64 4.42 -13.17 -17.61
C LYS A 64 4.74 -13.82 -18.94
N ARG A 65 3.73 -14.26 -19.69
CA ARG A 65 3.88 -14.84 -21.04
C ARG A 65 4.39 -13.83 -22.06
N GLN A 66 4.09 -12.55 -21.88
CA GLN A 66 4.62 -11.44 -22.69
C GLN A 66 6.04 -11.05 -22.28
N GLY A 67 6.67 -11.72 -21.32
CA GLY A 67 8.03 -11.41 -20.89
C GLY A 67 8.13 -10.19 -19.97
N VAL A 68 7.03 -9.78 -19.34
CA VAL A 68 7.06 -8.76 -18.30
C VAL A 68 7.79 -9.30 -17.08
N ASP A 69 8.76 -8.54 -16.57
CA ASP A 69 9.62 -8.94 -15.45
C ASP A 69 9.39 -8.12 -14.18
N ARG A 70 8.71 -6.98 -14.30
CA ARG A 70 8.43 -6.07 -13.19
C ARG A 70 7.13 -5.30 -13.37
N LEU A 71 6.45 -5.10 -12.25
CA LEU A 71 5.42 -4.08 -12.07
C LEU A 71 5.96 -2.94 -11.22
N SER A 72 5.48 -1.73 -11.47
CA SER A 72 5.72 -0.57 -10.62
C SER A 72 4.47 0.28 -10.46
N LEU A 73 4.44 1.08 -9.41
CA LEU A 73 3.38 2.05 -9.15
C LEU A 73 3.92 3.47 -9.29
N HIS A 74 3.21 4.33 -10.00
CA HIS A 74 3.64 5.70 -10.27
C HIS A 74 2.52 6.70 -10.03
N ASN A 75 2.88 7.94 -9.70
CA ASN A 75 1.93 9.01 -9.53
C ASN A 75 1.39 9.48 -10.89
N ALA A 76 0.06 9.64 -11.01
CA ALA A 76 -0.63 10.04 -12.24
C ALA A 76 -0.22 11.42 -12.77
N GLN A 77 0.44 12.26 -11.97
CA GLN A 77 1.06 13.52 -12.41
C GLN A 77 2.03 13.32 -13.59
N LEU A 78 2.63 12.14 -13.74
CA LEU A 78 3.47 11.82 -14.90
C LEU A 78 2.73 11.86 -16.24
N LEU A 79 1.41 11.73 -16.22
CA LEU A 79 0.54 11.65 -17.40
C LEU A 79 -0.26 12.94 -17.64
N GLN A 80 -0.10 13.98 -16.83
CA GLN A 80 -0.94 15.21 -16.90
C GLN A 80 -0.92 15.90 -18.27
N ASP A 81 0.22 15.89 -18.95
CA ASP A 81 0.38 16.54 -20.26
C ASP A 81 -0.06 15.64 -21.43
N HIS A 82 -0.51 14.42 -21.16
CA HIS A 82 -0.85 13.43 -22.19
C HIS A 82 -2.35 13.36 -22.42
N GLN A 83 -2.74 13.60 -23.66
CA GLN A 83 -4.13 13.49 -24.07
C GLN A 83 -4.57 12.02 -24.10
N ASN A 84 -5.74 11.76 -23.50
CA ASN A 84 -6.39 10.46 -23.62
C ASN A 84 -6.67 10.14 -25.10
N PRO A 85 -6.09 9.05 -25.65
CA PRO A 85 -6.24 8.72 -27.06
C PRO A 85 -7.62 8.14 -27.42
N ASN A 86 -8.45 7.77 -26.42
CA ASN A 86 -9.77 7.18 -26.66
C ASN A 86 -10.87 8.02 -26.01
N ALA A 87 -11.68 8.69 -26.85
CA ALA A 87 -12.79 9.53 -26.40
C ALA A 87 -13.96 8.75 -25.77
N ASN A 88 -14.05 7.44 -26.00
CA ASN A 88 -15.08 6.57 -25.45
C ASN A 88 -14.71 6.03 -24.06
N VAL A 89 -13.56 6.45 -23.51
CA VAL A 89 -13.10 6.05 -22.19
C VAL A 89 -12.83 7.30 -21.39
N GLU A 90 -13.40 7.41 -20.20
CA GLU A 90 -13.03 8.43 -19.23
C GLU A 90 -11.96 7.84 -18.30
N LEU A 91 -10.73 8.35 -18.39
CA LEU A 91 -9.67 7.96 -17.46
C LEU A 91 -9.90 8.64 -16.11
N LEU A 92 -9.84 7.86 -15.03
CA LEU A 92 -10.13 8.34 -13.69
C LEU A 92 -8.96 9.12 -13.11
N PRO A 93 -9.22 10.24 -12.40
CA PRO A 93 -8.18 11.09 -11.82
C PRO A 93 -7.61 10.50 -10.51
N TYR A 94 -7.38 9.19 -10.47
CA TYR A 94 -6.74 8.55 -9.32
C TYR A 94 -5.27 8.95 -9.22
N ALA A 95 -4.76 8.95 -7.99
CA ALA A 95 -3.40 9.41 -7.71
C ALA A 95 -2.33 8.52 -8.35
N HIS A 96 -2.65 7.27 -8.68
CA HIS A 96 -1.68 6.27 -9.13
C HIS A 96 -2.13 5.48 -10.35
N PHE A 97 -1.14 5.00 -11.11
CA PHE A 97 -1.31 4.00 -12.16
C PHE A 97 -0.19 2.96 -12.07
N ILE A 98 -0.49 1.74 -12.53
CA ILE A 98 0.49 0.64 -12.55
C ILE A 98 1.24 0.68 -13.88
N VAL A 99 2.53 0.34 -13.89
CA VAL A 99 3.31 0.14 -15.11
C VAL A 99 3.84 -1.29 -15.14
N SER A 100 3.66 -1.97 -16.27
CA SER A 100 4.34 -3.24 -16.57
C SER A 100 5.59 -3.00 -17.42
N HIS A 101 6.67 -3.70 -17.06
CA HIS A 101 8.00 -3.56 -17.65
C HIS A 101 8.32 -4.79 -18.50
N GLU A 102 8.55 -4.59 -19.79
CA GLU A 102 9.02 -5.62 -20.71
C GLU A 102 10.33 -5.11 -21.34
N GLY A 103 11.45 -5.34 -20.66
CA GLY A 103 12.75 -4.80 -21.07
C GLY A 103 12.73 -3.27 -21.20
N LYS A 104 12.81 -2.75 -22.43
CA LYS A 104 12.72 -1.30 -22.71
C LYS A 104 11.28 -0.80 -22.78
N ASN A 105 10.33 -1.64 -23.17
CA ASN A 105 8.93 -1.28 -23.30
C ASN A 105 8.31 -1.05 -21.92
N LYS A 106 7.45 -0.04 -21.82
CA LYS A 106 6.69 0.30 -20.61
C LYS A 106 5.24 0.50 -21.01
N THR A 107 4.35 -0.11 -20.25
CA THR A 107 2.92 -0.04 -20.52
C THR A 107 2.21 0.33 -19.23
N ALA A 108 1.44 1.41 -19.27
CA ALA A 108 0.61 1.84 -18.17
C ALA A 108 -0.71 1.05 -18.13
N TRP A 109 -1.24 0.90 -16.93
CA TRP A 109 -2.53 0.34 -16.59
C TRP A 109 -3.25 1.38 -15.74
N ILE A 110 -4.16 2.12 -16.39
CA ILE A 110 -4.80 3.32 -15.84
C ILE A 110 -6.28 3.00 -15.60
N CYS A 111 -6.81 3.30 -14.42
CA CYS A 111 -8.23 3.09 -14.16
C CYS A 111 -9.09 4.05 -15.01
N GLY A 112 -10.20 3.55 -15.54
CA GLY A 112 -11.10 4.36 -16.37
C GLY A 112 -12.47 3.71 -16.55
N HIS A 113 -13.47 4.50 -16.91
CA HIS A 113 -14.79 4.00 -17.27
C HIS A 113 -14.99 4.02 -18.77
N GLU A 114 -15.61 2.97 -19.29
CA GLU A 114 -16.16 3.01 -20.64
C GLU A 114 -17.40 3.91 -20.64
N LEU A 115 -17.45 4.86 -21.58
CA LEU A 115 -18.57 5.76 -21.74
C LEU A 115 -19.59 5.11 -22.66
N ALA A 116 -20.77 4.81 -22.11
CA ALA A 116 -21.84 4.22 -22.89
C ALA A 116 -22.40 5.24 -23.89
N GLU A 117 -22.39 4.87 -25.18
CA GLU A 117 -22.78 5.74 -26.30
C GLU A 117 -24.21 6.30 -26.17
N TRP A 118 -25.11 5.54 -25.54
CA TRP A 118 -26.52 5.89 -25.44
C TRP A 118 -26.93 6.44 -24.06
N TYR A 119 -26.03 6.42 -23.07
CA TYR A 119 -26.27 7.10 -21.79
C TYR A 119 -25.93 8.59 -21.94
N GLN A 120 -26.96 9.40 -22.13
CA GLN A 120 -26.83 10.84 -22.15
C GLN A 120 -26.73 11.40 -20.73
N HIS A 121 -26.16 12.60 -20.57
CA HIS A 121 -26.00 13.25 -19.26
C HIS A 121 -27.32 13.42 -18.48
N ASP A 122 -28.43 13.57 -19.20
CA ASP A 122 -29.77 13.73 -18.63
C ASP A 122 -30.56 12.41 -18.57
N ASN A 123 -29.88 11.25 -18.53
CA ASN A 123 -30.57 9.95 -18.52
C ASN A 123 -31.41 9.76 -17.22
N PRO A 124 -32.75 9.65 -17.30
CA PRO A 124 -33.60 9.47 -16.13
C PRO A 124 -33.67 8.01 -15.65
N PHE A 125 -33.04 7.08 -16.37
CA PHE A 125 -33.12 5.65 -16.10
C PHE A 125 -31.93 5.19 -15.26
N GLU A 126 -32.23 4.63 -14.08
CA GLU A 126 -31.28 3.87 -13.29
C GLU A 126 -31.48 2.37 -13.55
N ALA A 127 -30.38 1.61 -13.56
CA ALA A 127 -30.46 0.16 -13.64
C ALA A 127 -31.24 -0.39 -12.42
N PRO A 128 -32.21 -1.31 -12.59
CA PRO A 128 -32.91 -1.94 -11.46
C PRO A 128 -31.91 -2.55 -10.48
N THR A 129 -32.18 -2.48 -9.17
CA THR A 129 -31.27 -2.96 -8.12
C THR A 129 -30.82 -4.41 -8.35
N SER A 130 -31.70 -5.29 -8.82
CA SER A 130 -31.37 -6.70 -9.11
C SER A 130 -30.43 -6.90 -10.32
N GLN A 131 -30.22 -5.85 -11.11
CA GLN A 131 -29.31 -5.82 -12.27
C GLN A 131 -28.04 -5.01 -11.99
N GLN A 132 -27.94 -4.35 -10.83
CA GLN A 132 -26.75 -3.61 -10.44
C GLN A 132 -25.66 -4.57 -9.96
N ILE A 133 -24.42 -4.25 -10.30
CA ILE A 133 -23.25 -4.99 -9.84
C ILE A 133 -22.99 -4.56 -8.39
N SER A 134 -22.93 -5.53 -7.47
CA SER A 134 -22.73 -5.27 -6.04
C SER A 134 -21.27 -5.01 -5.68
N LEU A 135 -20.34 -5.42 -6.55
CA LEU A 135 -18.91 -5.19 -6.40
C LEU A 135 -18.49 -3.87 -7.05
N ARG A 136 -17.45 -3.24 -6.53
CA ARG A 136 -16.80 -2.12 -7.21
C ARG A 136 -16.16 -2.64 -8.49
N GLN A 137 -16.50 -2.03 -9.63
CA GLN A 137 -15.84 -2.34 -10.90
C GLN A 137 -14.59 -1.48 -11.06
N ASP A 138 -13.44 -2.11 -11.28
CA ASP A 138 -12.20 -1.42 -11.57
C ASP A 138 -11.64 -1.91 -12.91
N VAL A 139 -11.77 -1.07 -13.94
CA VAL A 139 -11.27 -1.36 -15.29
C VAL A 139 -9.91 -0.69 -15.50
N PHE A 140 -8.87 -1.50 -15.69
CA PHE A 140 -7.51 -1.06 -15.98
C PHE A 140 -7.26 -1.04 -17.49
N TRP A 141 -7.01 0.14 -18.02
CA TRP A 141 -6.77 0.37 -19.44
C TRP A 141 -5.28 0.38 -19.77
N ARG A 142 -4.88 -0.52 -20.66
CA ARG A 142 -3.53 -0.71 -21.19
C ARG A 142 -3.19 0.43 -22.14
N TYR A 143 -2.13 1.17 -21.82
CA TYR A 143 -1.62 2.26 -22.64
C TYR A 143 -0.09 2.17 -22.78
N PRO A 144 0.45 1.90 -23.99
CA PRO A 144 1.89 1.95 -24.23
C PRO A 144 2.45 3.35 -23.95
N LEU A 145 3.45 3.45 -23.08
CA LEU A 145 3.99 4.75 -22.68
C LEU A 145 4.93 5.30 -23.77
N PRO A 146 4.80 6.59 -24.13
CA PRO A 146 5.80 7.29 -24.93
C PRO A 146 7.18 7.27 -24.28
N ASP A 147 8.24 7.30 -25.09
CA ASP A 147 9.64 7.27 -24.63
C ASP A 147 9.97 8.34 -23.58
N SER A 148 9.35 9.52 -23.67
CA SER A 148 9.53 10.61 -22.71
C SER A 148 9.06 10.22 -21.31
N ILE A 149 7.89 9.58 -21.19
CA ILE A 149 7.34 9.11 -19.92
C ILE A 149 8.06 7.85 -19.47
N ALA A 150 8.34 6.90 -20.37
CA ALA A 150 9.06 5.67 -20.04
C ALA A 150 10.43 5.95 -19.40
N LYS A 151 11.12 7.02 -19.85
CA LYS A 151 12.36 7.51 -19.23
C LYS A 151 12.12 8.07 -17.82
N LYS A 152 11.07 8.88 -17.60
CA LYS A 152 10.71 9.40 -16.27
C LYS A 152 10.37 8.27 -15.30
N VAL A 153 9.53 7.32 -15.72
CA VAL A 153 9.23 6.08 -14.99
C VAL A 153 10.51 5.36 -14.56
N THR A 154 11.45 5.17 -15.49
CA THR A 154 12.73 4.51 -15.17
C THR A 154 13.57 5.32 -14.19
N GLN A 155 13.53 6.65 -14.25
CA GLN A 155 14.25 7.51 -13.30
C GLN A 155 13.68 7.44 -11.89
N GLU A 156 12.36 7.33 -11.74
CA GLU A 156 11.69 7.21 -10.42
C GLU A 156 11.97 5.88 -9.71
N LEU A 157 12.40 4.84 -10.45
CA LEU A 157 12.73 3.53 -9.89
C LEU A 157 14.19 3.41 -9.40
N LYS A 158 14.94 4.52 -9.41
CA LYS A 158 16.28 4.55 -8.81
C LYS A 158 16.17 4.43 -7.29
N ASN A 159 17.22 3.89 -6.67
CA ASN A 159 17.26 3.71 -5.21
C ASN A 159 17.03 5.03 -4.48
N ASN A 160 16.29 4.94 -3.39
CA ASN A 160 15.98 6.06 -2.52
C ASN A 160 16.89 6.03 -1.28
N ASP A 161 17.19 7.22 -0.76
CA ASP A 161 17.74 7.36 0.59
C ASP A 161 16.57 7.40 1.58
N TRP A 162 16.29 6.26 2.21
CA TRP A 162 15.12 6.11 3.07
C TRP A 162 15.24 6.89 4.38
N HIS A 163 16.45 7.14 4.87
CA HIS A 163 16.68 7.97 6.05
C HIS A 163 16.32 9.43 5.77
N GLU A 164 16.73 9.96 4.60
CA GLU A 164 16.35 11.32 4.21
C GLU A 164 14.84 11.44 3.94
N ILE A 165 14.20 10.39 3.40
CA ILE A 165 12.74 10.37 3.24
C ILE A 165 12.02 10.42 4.59
N GLU A 166 12.43 9.56 5.54
CA GLU A 166 11.83 9.50 6.87
C GLU A 166 12.00 10.85 7.59
N LYS A 167 13.22 11.39 7.61
CA LYS A 167 13.52 12.69 8.19
C LYS A 167 12.68 13.82 7.58
N PHE A 168 12.57 13.84 6.25
CA PHE A 168 11.74 14.81 5.55
C PHE A 168 10.25 14.69 5.96
N ILE A 169 9.71 13.48 5.98
CA ILE A 169 8.31 13.23 6.38
C ILE A 169 8.07 13.67 7.83
N ASN A 170 8.96 13.28 8.75
CA ASN A 170 8.88 13.68 10.16
C ASN A 170 8.88 15.21 10.31
N GLN A 171 9.77 15.92 9.59
CA GLN A 171 9.85 17.38 9.65
C GLN A 171 8.62 18.08 9.02
N GLU A 172 8.18 17.62 7.86
CA GLU A 172 7.17 18.31 7.06
C GLU A 172 5.73 18.02 7.50
N LEU A 173 5.51 16.87 8.14
CA LEU A 173 4.18 16.38 8.54
C LEU A 173 4.06 16.22 10.05
N PHE A 174 4.84 15.32 10.66
CA PHE A 174 4.63 14.93 12.06
C PHE A 174 5.03 16.02 13.07
N SER A 175 6.03 16.86 12.75
CA SER A 175 6.41 18.02 13.56
C SER A 175 5.57 19.27 13.31
N HIS A 176 4.59 19.21 12.40
CA HIS A 176 3.76 20.37 12.06
C HIS A 176 2.71 20.64 13.13
N LYS A 177 2.34 21.90 13.36
CA LYS A 177 1.34 22.29 14.38
C LYS A 177 -0.02 21.58 14.24
N CYS A 178 -0.45 21.30 13.01
CA CYS A 178 -1.69 20.55 12.77
C CYS A 178 -1.63 19.08 13.23
N ALA A 179 -0.44 18.54 13.51
CA ALA A 179 -0.19 17.19 14.00
C ALA A 179 0.18 17.16 15.50
N GLU A 180 0.11 18.29 16.23
CA GLU A 180 0.58 18.40 17.63
C GLU A 180 -0.07 17.41 18.61
N ASN A 181 -1.32 16.99 18.35
CA ASN A 181 -2.06 16.02 19.16
C ASN A 181 -2.22 14.65 18.46
N PHE A 182 -1.44 14.39 17.40
CA PHE A 182 -1.44 13.10 16.75
C PHE A 182 -0.79 12.06 17.67
N LEU A 183 -1.48 10.93 17.87
CA LEU A 183 -0.95 9.79 18.62
C LEU A 183 -0.53 8.71 17.64
N GLU A 184 0.62 8.08 17.90
CA GLU A 184 1.08 6.96 17.09
C GLU A 184 0.08 5.79 17.19
N PRO A 185 -0.22 5.11 16.07
CA PRO A 185 -1.19 4.01 16.06
C PRO A 185 -0.65 2.79 16.82
N GLU A 186 -1.50 2.16 17.64
CA GLU A 186 -1.14 0.97 18.44
C GLU A 186 -0.71 -0.23 17.57
N GLN A 187 -1.23 -0.29 16.33
CA GLN A 187 -0.99 -1.35 15.36
C GLN A 187 0.33 -1.20 14.59
N VAL A 188 1.15 -0.20 14.90
CA VAL A 188 2.39 0.09 14.16
C VAL A 188 3.35 -1.11 14.08
N GLU A 189 3.38 -1.99 15.09
CA GLU A 189 4.20 -3.21 15.09
C GLU A 189 3.58 -4.36 14.26
N LEU A 190 2.36 -4.21 13.75
CA LEU A 190 1.68 -5.21 12.94
C LEU A 190 1.92 -4.98 11.45
N PRO A 191 1.78 -6.02 10.61
CA PRO A 191 1.69 -5.84 9.17
C PRO A 191 0.50 -4.96 8.78
N PHE A 192 0.71 -4.00 7.87
CA PHE A 192 -0.36 -3.15 7.36
C PHE A 192 -1.30 -3.93 6.42
N TYR A 193 -2.52 -4.22 6.88
CA TYR A 193 -3.52 -4.97 6.14
C TYR A 193 -4.35 -4.13 5.18
N GLY A 194 -4.53 -2.82 5.43
CA GLY A 194 -5.32 -1.94 4.55
C GLY A 194 -6.84 -2.17 4.56
N TYR A 195 -7.33 -3.21 5.26
CA TYR A 195 -8.74 -3.49 5.52
C TYR A 195 -8.95 -3.75 7.02
N GLU A 196 -10.22 -3.68 7.47
CA GLU A 196 -10.58 -4.02 8.84
C GLU A 196 -10.47 -5.53 9.06
N LEU A 197 -9.78 -5.93 10.13
CA LEU A 197 -9.67 -7.33 10.51
C LEU A 197 -10.95 -7.77 11.25
N GLU A 198 -11.72 -8.65 10.64
CA GLU A 198 -12.82 -9.32 11.34
C GLU A 198 -12.25 -10.31 12.35
N HIS A 199 -12.47 -10.06 13.63
CA HIS A 199 -11.94 -10.89 14.73
C HIS A 199 -12.54 -12.31 14.76
N SER A 200 -13.44 -12.64 13.83
CA SER A 200 -14.31 -13.82 13.86
C SER A 200 -14.05 -14.88 12.78
N HIS A 201 -13.15 -14.67 11.82
CA HIS A 201 -12.93 -15.61 10.72
C HIS A 201 -11.49 -16.16 10.69
N LEU A 202 -11.24 -17.17 11.52
CA LEU A 202 -9.97 -17.91 11.62
C LEU A 202 -9.67 -18.85 10.42
N ASP A 203 -10.41 -18.75 9.31
CA ASP A 203 -10.30 -19.69 8.19
C ASP A 203 -9.53 -19.16 6.97
N HIS A 204 -9.32 -17.84 6.86
CA HIS A 204 -8.45 -17.24 5.85
C HIS A 204 -7.20 -16.67 6.53
N ALA A 205 -6.01 -16.95 5.97
CA ALA A 205 -4.80 -16.30 6.46
C ALA A 205 -4.94 -14.79 6.19
N ASP A 206 -4.88 -13.98 7.24
CA ASP A 206 -4.86 -12.53 7.10
C ASP A 206 -3.63 -12.13 6.27
N LEU A 207 -3.87 -11.53 5.11
CA LEU A 207 -2.82 -11.12 4.17
C LEU A 207 -2.64 -9.61 4.20
N ALA A 208 -1.43 -9.17 4.52
CA ALA A 208 -1.04 -7.77 4.45
C ALA A 208 -0.86 -7.31 3.00
N ILE A 209 -1.11 -6.03 2.70
CA ILE A 209 -1.03 -5.51 1.31
C ILE A 209 0.40 -5.48 0.75
N ILE A 210 1.40 -5.62 1.61
CA ILE A 210 2.79 -5.88 1.25
C ILE A 210 3.14 -7.26 1.81
N PRO A 211 3.77 -8.16 1.02
CA PRO A 211 4.16 -9.47 1.49
C PRO A 211 5.08 -9.41 2.72
N THR A 212 4.77 -10.21 3.74
CA THR A 212 5.54 -10.31 5.00
C THR A 212 6.66 -11.36 4.95
N THR A 213 6.93 -11.92 3.76
CA THR A 213 7.99 -12.92 3.55
C THR A 213 9.41 -12.34 3.60
N TYR A 214 9.53 -11.02 3.75
CA TYR A 214 10.77 -10.27 3.84
C TYR A 214 10.70 -9.27 4.99
N GLN A 215 11.85 -8.75 5.44
CA GLN A 215 11.89 -7.66 6.41
C GLN A 215 11.40 -6.38 5.73
N ALA A 216 10.09 -6.12 5.83
CA ALA A 216 9.42 -4.93 5.31
C ALA A 216 8.71 -4.15 6.43
N ASP A 217 9.11 -4.37 7.69
CA ASP A 217 8.45 -3.82 8.87
C ASP A 217 8.35 -2.29 8.81
N SER A 218 9.44 -1.61 8.43
CA SER A 218 9.45 -0.15 8.28
C SER A 218 8.47 0.34 7.20
N ALA A 219 8.22 -0.46 6.15
CA ALA A 219 7.20 -0.14 5.16
C ALA A 219 5.79 -0.20 5.79
N HIS A 220 5.48 -1.28 6.51
CA HIS A 220 4.20 -1.42 7.20
C HIS A 220 3.97 -0.34 8.24
N GLN A 221 5.00 -0.03 9.04
CA GLN A 221 4.95 1.03 10.04
C GLN A 221 4.66 2.40 9.40
N LEU A 222 5.40 2.77 8.35
CA LEU A 222 5.16 4.02 7.61
C LEU A 222 3.73 4.10 7.06
N MET A 223 3.21 2.99 6.52
CA MET A 223 1.84 2.92 6.00
C MET A 223 0.81 3.14 7.11
N TYR A 224 0.98 2.54 8.29
CA TYR A 224 0.12 2.78 9.45
C TYR A 224 0.16 4.24 9.89
N ARG A 225 1.36 4.80 10.12
CA ARG A 225 1.52 6.17 10.61
C ARG A 225 0.91 7.18 9.65
N MET A 226 1.16 7.04 8.35
CA MET A 226 0.64 7.96 7.34
C MET A 226 -0.87 7.83 7.16
N SER A 227 -1.41 6.61 7.15
CA SER A 227 -2.87 6.40 7.09
C SER A 227 -3.56 7.01 8.32
N ALA A 228 -3.04 6.74 9.52
CA ALA A 228 -3.59 7.29 10.76
C ALA A 228 -3.52 8.82 10.78
N LEU A 229 -2.42 9.41 10.28
CA LEU A 229 -2.30 10.86 10.17
C LEU A 229 -3.34 11.44 9.21
N THR A 230 -3.55 10.82 8.04
CA THR A 230 -4.58 11.29 7.10
C THR A 230 -5.98 11.24 7.73
N ASP A 231 -6.31 10.16 8.44
CA ASP A 231 -7.60 10.01 9.11
C ASP A 231 -7.78 11.03 10.24
N PHE A 232 -6.72 11.28 11.02
CA PHE A 232 -6.69 12.29 12.07
C PHE A 232 -6.94 13.71 11.54
N ILE A 233 -6.27 14.08 10.44
CA ILE A 233 -6.44 15.41 9.82
C ILE A 233 -7.82 15.55 9.19
N GLU A 234 -8.35 14.52 8.52
CA GLU A 234 -9.72 14.55 7.99
C GLU A 234 -10.77 14.64 9.11
N ASN A 235 -10.55 13.98 10.25
CA ASN A 235 -11.39 14.11 11.43
C ASN A 235 -11.40 15.56 11.95
N GLN A 236 -10.22 16.17 12.15
CA GLN A 236 -10.13 17.59 12.54
C GLN A 236 -10.82 18.52 11.53
N ARG A 237 -10.78 18.22 10.23
CA ARG A 237 -11.46 19.02 9.20
C ARG A 237 -12.98 18.90 9.28
N ARG A 238 -13.52 17.73 9.62
CA ARG A 238 -14.96 17.51 9.81
C ARG A 238 -15.47 18.13 11.12
N HIS A 239 -14.61 18.17 12.13
CA HIS A 239 -14.89 18.72 13.45
C HIS A 239 -13.86 19.81 13.82
N PRO A 240 -13.94 21.00 13.19
CA PRO A 240 -12.91 22.04 13.31
C PRO A 240 -13.06 22.82 14.63
N TYR A 241 -12.82 22.12 15.74
CA TYR A 241 -12.81 22.68 17.10
C TYR A 241 -11.41 22.51 17.70
N ASN A 242 -10.98 23.48 18.49
CA ASN A 242 -9.75 23.36 19.27
C ASN A 242 -9.98 22.46 20.51
N THR A 243 -8.92 22.26 21.30
CA THR A 243 -8.95 21.48 22.55
C THR A 243 -9.90 22.04 23.60
N ASP A 244 -10.20 23.34 23.54
CA ASP A 244 -11.14 24.03 24.44
C ASP A 244 -12.60 23.93 23.96
N GLY A 245 -12.85 23.26 22.83
CA GLY A 245 -14.18 23.12 22.23
C GLY A 245 -14.64 24.35 21.44
N GLU A 246 -13.78 25.35 21.25
CA GLU A 246 -14.08 26.52 20.43
C GLU A 246 -13.83 26.24 18.96
N MET A 247 -14.66 26.81 18.09
CA MET A 247 -14.52 26.65 16.64
C MET A 247 -13.23 27.31 16.14
N LEU A 248 -12.47 26.62 15.31
CA LEU A 248 -11.27 27.15 14.67
C LEU A 248 -11.59 28.38 13.82
N SER A 249 -10.69 29.36 13.82
CA SER A 249 -10.84 30.56 12.99
C SER A 249 -10.80 30.21 11.50
N PRO A 250 -11.36 31.05 10.61
CA PRO A 250 -11.30 30.81 9.17
C PRO A 250 -9.87 30.62 8.64
N GLU A 251 -8.90 31.37 9.18
CA GLU A 251 -7.49 31.25 8.81
C GLU A 251 -6.91 29.89 9.23
N GLN A 252 -7.22 29.42 10.45
CA GLN A 252 -6.80 28.11 10.94
C GLN A 252 -7.40 26.97 10.12
N GLN A 253 -8.66 27.09 9.70
CA GLN A 253 -9.30 26.12 8.83
C GLN A 253 -8.66 26.06 7.43
N ILE A 254 -8.22 27.20 6.88
CA ILE A 254 -7.46 27.25 5.62
C ILE A 254 -6.11 26.55 5.79
N VAL A 255 -5.39 26.81 6.88
CA VAL A 255 -4.11 26.14 7.17
C VAL A 255 -4.30 24.63 7.28
N LEU A 256 -5.32 24.18 8.02
CA LEU A 256 -5.64 22.76 8.17
C LEU A 256 -6.00 22.10 6.83
N ARG A 257 -6.77 22.79 5.98
CA ARG A 257 -7.11 22.30 4.64
C ARG A 257 -5.87 22.13 3.76
N ASN A 258 -5.00 23.15 3.73
CA ASN A 258 -3.78 23.13 2.92
C ASN A 258 -2.81 22.05 3.45
N PHE A 259 -2.73 21.88 4.78
CA PHE A 259 -1.95 20.82 5.39
C PHE A 259 -2.49 19.43 5.05
N GLY A 260 -3.81 19.24 5.06
CA GLY A 260 -4.44 17.99 4.62
C GLY A 260 -4.10 17.65 3.16
N GLN A 261 -4.20 18.62 2.25
CA GLN A 261 -3.80 18.43 0.84
C GLN A 261 -2.32 18.05 0.71
N LYS A 262 -1.44 18.73 1.44
CA LYS A 262 0.00 18.40 1.47
C LYS A 262 0.24 16.98 2.00
N THR A 263 -0.51 16.57 3.02
CA THR A 263 -0.42 15.22 3.60
C THR A 263 -0.85 14.17 2.59
N ASP A 264 -1.98 14.36 1.90
CA ASP A 264 -2.44 13.48 0.82
C ASP A 264 -1.39 13.37 -0.31
N ASP A 265 -0.83 14.50 -0.74
CA ASP A 265 0.17 14.54 -1.82
C ASP A 265 1.46 13.82 -1.44
N LEU A 266 1.96 14.02 -0.22
CA LEU A 266 3.15 13.33 0.28
C LEU A 266 2.88 11.84 0.50
N PHE A 267 1.70 11.47 0.99
CA PHE A 267 1.33 10.07 1.14
C PHE A 267 1.24 9.36 -0.21
N ALA A 268 0.63 9.98 -1.22
CA ALA A 268 0.60 9.44 -2.57
C ALA A 268 2.00 9.17 -3.14
N LYS A 269 2.95 10.09 -2.93
CA LYS A 269 4.34 9.92 -3.34
C LYS A 269 5.02 8.78 -2.58
N LEU A 270 4.78 8.71 -1.27
CA LEU A 270 5.32 7.64 -0.43
C LEU A 270 4.80 6.26 -0.85
N ILE A 271 3.50 6.12 -1.12
CA ILE A 271 2.88 4.87 -1.60
C ILE A 271 3.60 4.35 -2.85
N SER A 272 3.86 5.23 -3.82
CA SER A 272 4.59 4.86 -5.05
C SER A 272 6.01 4.36 -4.74
N ARG A 273 6.73 5.04 -3.83
CA ARG A 273 8.08 4.64 -3.43
C ARG A 273 8.07 3.30 -2.71
N ILE A 274 7.16 3.10 -1.75
CA ILE A 274 7.00 1.85 -1.01
C ILE A 274 6.67 0.72 -1.99
N ALA A 275 5.71 0.87 -2.89
CA ALA A 275 5.36 -0.15 -3.89
C ALA A 275 6.58 -0.65 -4.68
N ASN A 276 7.50 0.26 -5.00
CA ASN A 276 8.64 0.00 -5.85
C ASN A 276 9.90 -0.46 -5.10
N HIS A 277 9.97 -0.26 -3.78
CA HIS A 277 11.19 -0.39 -2.99
C HIS A 277 10.99 -0.93 -1.56
N TYR A 278 9.83 -1.49 -1.23
CA TYR A 278 9.50 -1.98 0.12
C TYR A 278 10.52 -2.96 0.71
N LYS A 279 11.25 -3.72 -0.13
CA LYS A 279 12.31 -4.65 0.30
C LYS A 279 13.60 -3.97 0.78
N ASN A 280 13.77 -2.69 0.47
CA ASN A 280 15.03 -1.95 0.66
C ASN A 280 14.88 -0.83 1.69
N ILE A 281 13.81 -0.81 2.49
CA ILE A 281 13.61 0.22 3.52
C ILE A 281 14.46 -0.15 4.73
N ASP A 282 15.49 0.65 5.01
CA ASP A 282 16.56 0.30 5.95
C ASP A 282 16.76 1.37 7.03
N PHE A 283 15.71 1.66 7.81
CA PHE A 283 15.83 2.47 9.02
C PHE A 283 14.97 1.91 10.15
N GLU A 284 15.42 2.12 11.38
CA GLU A 284 14.63 1.89 12.59
C GLU A 284 13.93 3.20 12.95
N MET A 285 12.59 3.20 12.98
CA MET A 285 11.88 4.40 13.42
C MET A 285 12.08 4.62 14.92
N PRO A 286 12.33 5.87 15.36
CA PRO A 286 12.39 6.21 16.77
C PRO A 286 10.97 6.15 17.33
N MET A 287 10.53 4.96 17.75
CA MET A 287 9.29 4.79 18.49
C MET A 287 9.57 5.13 19.95
N GLU A 288 8.78 6.03 20.55
CA GLU A 288 8.71 6.08 22.01
C GLU A 288 8.11 4.75 22.49
N PRO A 289 8.74 4.06 23.47
CA PRO A 289 8.21 2.81 23.96
C PRO A 289 6.82 3.03 24.52
N TYR A 290 5.81 2.45 23.88
CA TYR A 290 4.46 2.42 24.41
C TYR A 290 4.45 1.53 25.65
N ASP A 291 4.28 2.14 26.83
CA ASP A 291 4.30 1.42 28.10
C ASP A 291 2.99 0.64 28.27
N ARG A 292 2.96 -0.59 27.73
CA ARG A 292 1.84 -1.54 27.82
C ARG A 292 1.51 -1.95 29.27
N THR A 293 2.14 -1.38 30.30
CA THR A 293 1.87 -1.70 31.70
C THR A 293 0.67 -0.96 32.31
N MET A 294 0.11 0.03 31.63
CA MET A 294 -1.02 0.81 32.17
C MET A 294 -2.42 0.21 31.92
N ASP A 295 -2.57 -0.75 31.00
CA ASP A 295 -3.83 -1.46 30.79
C ASP A 295 -3.79 -2.89 31.34
N VAL A 296 -3.78 -3.00 32.67
CA VAL A 296 -4.28 -4.20 33.34
C VAL A 296 -5.41 -3.77 34.28
N ALA A 297 -6.63 -3.81 33.75
CA ALA A 297 -7.83 -3.87 34.57
C ALA A 297 -7.71 -5.07 35.52
N LYS A 298 -7.59 -4.76 36.82
CA LYS A 298 -7.54 -5.74 37.90
C LYS A 298 -8.81 -6.59 37.87
N THR A 299 -8.67 -7.86 37.54
CA THR A 299 -9.66 -8.89 37.91
C THR A 299 -8.93 -9.96 38.72
N PRO A 300 -9.36 -10.28 39.95
CA PRO A 300 -8.68 -11.27 40.77
C PRO A 300 -9.23 -12.65 40.44
N THR A 301 -8.39 -13.54 39.91
CA THR A 301 -8.65 -14.98 40.07
C THR A 301 -7.35 -15.73 40.28
N GLN A 302 -7.26 -16.38 41.44
CA GLN A 302 -6.18 -17.27 41.82
C GLN A 302 -6.28 -18.62 41.10
N ALA A 303 -5.11 -19.22 40.90
CA ALA A 303 -4.80 -20.63 40.62
C ALA A 303 -5.12 -21.12 39.18
N ALA A 304 -4.23 -21.80 38.45
CA ALA A 304 -3.13 -22.66 38.88
C ALA A 304 -1.92 -22.55 37.93
N ALA A 305 -0.73 -22.64 38.53
CA ALA A 305 0.54 -22.73 37.84
C ALA A 305 0.71 -24.09 37.14
N GLN A 306 1.11 -24.08 35.87
CA GLN A 306 1.95 -25.13 35.30
C GLN A 306 3.00 -24.51 34.38
N HIS A 307 4.22 -24.47 34.89
CA HIS A 307 5.44 -24.18 34.15
C HIS A 307 5.61 -25.15 32.98
N LYS A 308 5.91 -24.61 31.78
CA LYS A 308 6.62 -25.37 30.74
C LYS A 308 7.83 -24.54 30.27
N MET A 309 9.01 -25.00 30.67
CA MET A 309 10.30 -24.37 30.38
C MET A 309 10.70 -24.51 28.91
N ASN A 310 11.26 -23.42 28.39
CA ASN A 310 11.96 -23.29 27.12
C ASN A 310 13.14 -24.26 27.02
N HIS A 311 13.21 -25.01 25.92
CA HIS A 311 14.33 -25.90 25.61
C HIS A 311 14.95 -25.54 24.26
N ILE A 312 15.43 -24.30 24.10
CA ILE A 312 16.24 -23.88 22.95
C ILE A 312 17.36 -22.95 23.45
N SER A 313 18.50 -23.53 23.82
CA SER A 313 19.78 -22.79 23.94
C SER A 313 21.01 -23.71 23.96
N VAL A 314 20.86 -25.00 24.31
CA VAL A 314 22.03 -25.90 24.48
C VAL A 314 22.65 -26.34 23.15
N ILE A 315 21.85 -26.54 22.08
CA ILE A 315 22.38 -27.03 20.79
C ILE A 315 23.22 -25.96 20.07
N LYS A 316 22.82 -24.68 20.12
CA LYS A 316 23.61 -23.60 19.51
C LYS A 316 24.97 -23.41 20.21
N LEU A 317 25.02 -23.58 21.53
CA LEU A 317 26.27 -23.44 22.29
C LEU A 317 27.27 -24.54 21.92
N VAL A 318 26.81 -25.80 21.79
CA VAL A 318 27.65 -26.94 21.42
C VAL A 318 28.26 -26.77 20.02
N PHE A 319 27.49 -26.29 19.05
CA PHE A 319 28.01 -26.03 17.70
C PHE A 319 29.08 -24.93 17.67
N ILE A 320 28.89 -23.86 18.44
CA ILE A 320 29.87 -22.78 18.54
C ILE A 320 31.17 -23.29 19.19
N THR A 321 31.06 -24.11 20.25
CA THR A 321 32.23 -24.70 20.90
C THR A 321 33.01 -25.62 19.97
N ILE A 322 32.35 -26.45 19.16
CA ILE A 322 33.01 -27.33 18.18
C ILE A 322 33.77 -26.52 17.12
N ILE A 323 33.18 -25.42 16.63
CA ILE A 323 33.82 -24.54 15.64
C ILE A 323 35.07 -23.87 16.24
N ILE A 324 34.97 -23.38 17.47
CA ILE A 324 36.11 -22.74 18.16
C ILE A 324 37.23 -23.76 18.40
N CYS A 325 36.92 -24.96 18.85
CA CYS A 325 37.92 -26.02 19.04
C CYS A 325 38.55 -26.47 17.72
N GLY A 326 37.78 -26.52 16.63
CA GLY A 326 38.30 -26.83 15.29
C GLY A 326 39.25 -25.76 14.78
N LEU A 327 38.94 -24.47 14.99
CA LEU A 327 39.79 -23.36 14.59
C LEU A 327 41.07 -23.29 15.43
N ALA A 328 40.99 -23.53 16.75
CA ALA A 328 42.18 -23.59 17.60
C ALA A 328 43.13 -24.74 17.22
N TYR A 329 42.57 -25.91 16.88
CA TYR A 329 43.36 -27.06 16.43
C TYR A 329 43.99 -26.84 15.04
N TYR A 330 43.28 -26.18 14.12
CA TYR A 330 43.76 -25.97 12.74
C TYR A 330 44.78 -24.83 12.62
N PHE A 331 44.65 -23.78 13.44
CA PHE A 331 45.56 -22.62 13.41
C PHE A 331 46.68 -22.67 14.46
N GLY A 332 46.75 -23.74 15.26
CA GLY A 332 47.88 -24.01 16.14
C GLY A 332 48.07 -22.99 17.26
N LEU A 333 47.03 -22.79 18.07
CA LEU A 333 47.05 -21.98 19.30
C LEU A 333 47.08 -22.85 20.55
#